data_AF-A0A957UR86-F1
#
_entry.id   AF-A0A957UR86-F1
#
_cell.length_a   1.000
_cell.length_b   1.000
_cell.length_c   1.000
_cell.angle_alpha   90.00
_cell.angle_beta   90.00
_cell.angle_gamma   90.00
#
_symmetry.space_group_name_H-M   'P 1'
#
loop_
_entity.id
_entity.type
_entity.pdbx_description
1 polymer ?
#
loop_
_entity_poly.entity_id
_entity_poly.type
_entity_poly.pdbx_seq_one_letter_code
_entity_poly.pdbx_strand_id
1 'polypeptide(L)' 'FFLTFGPADWLNGGYTIFGEVIEGLDVLDKLTRRDPNENPNFVGDAIETITIEQSDASVLPTPGPL' A
#
# COMPACT_ATOMS: atom_id res chain seq x y z
N PHE A 1 -0.98 -7.74 -2.68
CA PHE A 1 -0.99 -6.30 -3.01
C PHE A 1 0.36 -5.72 -2.64
N PHE A 2 0.68 -4.49 -3.05
CA PHE A 2 1.88 -3.78 -2.62
C PHE A 2 1.52 -2.32 -2.34
N LEU A 3 2.37 -1.65 -1.56
CA LEU A 3 2.27 -0.23 -1.27
C LEU A 3 3.46 0.47 -1.93
N THR A 4 3.23 1.66 -2.47
CA THR A 4 4.30 2.51 -2.98
C THR A 4 4.85 3.36 -1.84
N PHE A 5 6.17 3.56 -1.81
CA PHE A 5 6.83 4.48 -0.86
C PHE A 5 6.93 5.92 -1.39
N GLY A 6 6.45 6.13 -2.62
CA GLY A 6 6.51 7.40 -3.34
C GLY A 6 5.88 7.26 -4.74
N PRO A 7 5.94 8.30 -5.57
CA PRO A 7 5.42 8.25 -6.95
C PRO A 7 6.04 7.09 -7.75
N ALA A 8 5.20 6.31 -8.42
CA ALA A 8 5.61 5.09 -9.14
C ALA A 8 4.94 4.97 -10.51
N ASP A 9 5.04 6.03 -11.33
CA ASP A 9 4.32 6.18 -12.60
C ASP A 9 4.59 5.04 -13.61
N TRP A 10 5.73 4.36 -13.50
CA TRP A 10 6.09 3.22 -14.35
C TRP A 10 5.20 1.99 -14.13
N LEU A 11 4.39 1.96 -13.07
CA LEU A 11 3.43 0.90 -12.79
C LEU A 11 2.05 1.15 -13.42
N ASN A 12 1.81 2.36 -13.93
CA ASN A 12 0.52 2.74 -14.53
C ASN A 12 0.19 1.85 -15.73
N GLY A 13 -1.06 1.39 -15.81
CA GLY A 13 -1.55 0.48 -16.84
C GLY A 13 -1.16 -0.99 -16.66
N GLY A 14 -0.21 -1.30 -15.77
CA GLY A 14 0.18 -2.68 -15.42
C GLY A 14 -0.52 -3.25 -14.20
N TYR A 15 -1.05 -2.39 -13.33
CA TYR A 15 -1.67 -2.77 -12.04
C TYR A 15 -2.93 -1.95 -11.75
N THR A 16 -3.87 -2.53 -11.01
CA THR A 16 -5.09 -1.85 -10.55
C THR A 16 -4.84 -1.19 -9.21
N ILE A 17 -5.02 0.13 -9.15
CA ILE A 17 -5.05 0.89 -7.89
C ILE A 17 -6.44 0.72 -7.28
N PHE A 18 -6.51 0.24 -6.03
CA PHE A 18 -7.78 -0.03 -5.33
C PHE A 18 -7.92 0.69 -3.99
N GLY A 19 -6.92 1.47 -3.58
CA GLY A 19 -6.94 2.21 -2.32
C GLY A 19 -5.63 2.96 -2.09
N GLU A 20 -5.62 3.80 -1.04
CA GLU A 20 -4.44 4.54 -0.60
C GLU A 20 -4.32 4.49 0.94
N VAL A 21 -3.09 4.65 1.44
CA VAL A 21 -2.83 4.72 2.87
C VAL A 21 -3.10 6.14 3.35
N ILE A 22 -4.13 6.29 4.19
CA ILE A 22 -4.53 7.60 4.73
C ILE A 22 -3.83 7.98 6.03
N GLU A 23 -3.35 6.98 6.78
CA GLU A 23 -2.69 7.14 8.08
C GLU A 23 -1.57 6.10 8.25
N GLY A 24 -0.55 6.40 9.06
CA GLY A 24 0.53 5.45 9.38
C GLY A 24 1.66 5.35 8.33
N LEU A 25 1.88 6.39 7.51
CA LEU A 25 3.01 6.42 6.57
C LEU A 25 4.38 6.28 7.28
N ASP A 26 4.52 6.76 8.50
CA ASP A 26 5.75 6.60 9.30
C ASP A 26 5.98 5.14 9.77
N VAL A 27 4.91 4.34 9.84
CA VAL A 27 4.96 2.91 10.13
C VAL A 27 5.33 2.13 8.87
N LEU A 28 4.78 2.53 7.72
CA LEU A 28 5.14 1.97 6.42
C LEU A 28 6.65 2.03 6.19
N ASP A 29 7.30 3.16 6.51
CA ASP A 29 8.75 3.35 6.37
C ASP A 29 9.60 2.44 7.27
N LYS A 30 9.01 1.86 8.32
CA LYS A 30 9.70 0.97 9.27
C LYS A 30 9.59 -0.51 8.90
N LEU A 31 8.74 -0.87 7.94
CA LEU A 31 8.59 -2.25 7.50
C LEU A 31 9.88 -2.79 6.87
N THR A 32 10.14 -4.07 7.12
CA THR A 32 11.28 -4.80 6.58
C THR A 32 11.16 -4.85 5.05
N ARG A 33 12.09 -4.16 4.36
CA ARG A 33 12.13 -4.12 2.90
C ARG A 33 12.40 -5.50 2.32
N ARG A 34 11.60 -5.90 1.35
CA ARG A 34 11.78 -7.13 0.57
C ARG A 34 11.70 -6.82 -0.91
N ASP A 35 12.77 -7.12 -1.65
CA ASP A 35 12.73 -7.08 -3.10
C ASP A 35 12.14 -8.40 -3.63
N PRO A 36 10.98 -8.37 -4.31
CA PRO A 36 10.39 -9.58 -4.87
C PRO A 36 11.25 -10.23 -5.98
N ASN A 37 12.16 -9.48 -6.61
CA ASN A 37 13.06 -10.01 -7.65
C ASN A 37 14.22 -10.84 -7.08
N GLU A 38 14.59 -10.61 -5.81
CA GLU A 38 15.72 -11.28 -5.17
C GLU A 38 15.31 -12.54 -4.39
N ASN A 39 14.01 -12.83 -4.30
CA ASN A 39 13.45 -13.93 -3.51
C ASN A 39 14.11 -14.09 -2.13
N PRO A 40 14.03 -13.05 -1.26
CA PRO A 40 14.74 -13.02 0.02
C PRO A 40 14.32 -14.17 0.94
N ASN A 41 15.30 -14.78 1.60
CA ASN A 41 15.14 -15.95 2.48
C ASN A 41 14.93 -15.62 3.97
N PHE A 42 14.78 -14.35 4.32
CA PHE A 42 14.45 -13.90 5.67
C PHE A 42 12.95 -13.67 5.84
N VAL A 43 12.50 -13.72 7.10
CA VAL A 43 11.10 -13.49 7.47
C VAL A 43 10.81 -11.98 7.39
N GLY A 44 9.73 -11.60 6.70
CA GLY A 44 9.22 -10.23 6.69
C GLY A 44 8.18 -10.01 7.79
N ASP A 45 7.76 -8.76 7.96
CA ASP A 45 6.71 -8.43 8.93
C ASP A 45 5.38 -9.10 8.56
N ALA A 46 4.73 -9.70 9.57
CA ALA A 46 3.45 -10.37 9.41
C ALA A 46 2.28 -9.41 9.67
N ILE A 47 1.20 -9.57 8.91
CA ILE A 47 -0.08 -8.96 9.26
C ILE A 47 -0.76 -9.87 10.28
N GLU A 48 -0.80 -9.45 11.54
CA GLU A 48 -1.41 -10.23 12.62
C GLU A 48 -2.94 -10.19 12.58
N THR A 49 -3.53 -9.04 12.24
CA THR A 49 -4.99 -8.86 12.23
C THR A 49 -5.37 -7.78 11.22
N ILE A 50 -6.53 -7.96 10.58
CA ILE A 50 -7.16 -6.97 9.71
C ILE A 50 -8.56 -6.70 10.24
N THR A 51 -8.86 -5.43 10.53
CA THR A 51 -10.20 -4.95 10.88
C THR A 51 -10.76 -4.21 9.68
N ILE A 52 -11.99 -4.54 9.27
CA ILE A 52 -12.68 -3.89 8.15
C ILE A 52 -13.79 -3.03 8.74
N GLU A 53 -13.76 -1.74 8.43
CA GLU A 53 -14.77 -0.77 8.83
C GLU A 53 -15.54 -0.30 7.61
N GLN A 54 -16.84 -0.09 7.76
CA GLN A 54 -17.71 0.46 6.73
C GLN A 54 -18.17 1.86 7.17
N SER A 55 -18.03 2.83 6.28
CA SER A 55 -18.56 4.18 6.46
C SER A 55 -19.47 4.55 5.28
N ASP A 56 -20.45 5.42 5.55
CA ASP A 56 -21.36 5.93 4.53
C ASP A 56 -20.73 7.04 3.67
N ALA A 57 -19.54 7.51 4.05
CA ALA A 57 -18.80 8.56 3.36
C ALA A 57 -17.28 8.31 3.38
N SER A 58 -16.62 8.66 2.29
CA SER A 58 -15.15 8.71 2.20
C SER A 58 -14.63 9.94 2.94
N VAL A 59 -13.57 9.76 3.72
CA VAL A 59 -12.79 10.88 4.32
C VAL A 59 -11.91 11.57 3.28
N LEU A 60 -11.63 10.92 2.17
CA LEU A 60 -10.84 11.44 1.06
C LEU A 60 -11.73 12.05 -0.03
N PRO A 61 -11.26 13.11 -0.72
CA PRO A 61 -11.95 13.64 -1.88
C PRO A 61 -12.04 12.58 -2.99
N THR A 62 -13.01 12.75 -3.89
CA THR A 62 -13.09 11.90 -5.09
C THR A 62 -11.78 12.01 -5.88
N PRO A 63 -11.09 10.89 -6.17
CA PRO A 63 -9.88 10.92 -6.97
C PRO A 63 -10.12 11.63 -8.31
N GLY A 64 -9.22 12.53 -8.69
CA GLY A 64 -9.27 13.21 -9.98
C GLY A 64 -9.04 12.24 -11.15
N PRO A 65 -9.47 12.60 -12.37
CA PRO A 65 -9.13 11.80 -13.55
C PRO A 65 -7.61 11.69 -13.71
N LEU A 66 -7.15 10.48 -14.07
CA LEU A 66 -5.75 10.19 -14.43
C LEU A 66 -5.33 10.92 -15.71
#